data_AF-A0A978W569-F1
#
_entry.id   AF-A0A978W569-F1
#
_cell.length_a   1.000
_cell.length_b   1.000
_cell.length_c   1.000
_cell.angle_alpha   90.00
_cell.angle_beta   90.00
_cell.angle_gamma   90.00
#
_symmetry.space_group_name_H-M   'P 1'
#
loop_
_entity.id
_entity.type
_entity.pdbx_description
1 polymer ?
#
loop_
_entity_poly.entity_id
_entity_poly.type
_entity_poly.pdbx_seq_one_letter_code
_entity_poly.pdbx_strand_id
1 'polypeptide(L)'
;MFPKQLNLDRLLAKMWEEMGLVRVYTKPQGQQPDFTDPVVLSADRGGCTVEDFCNHIHRSLVKDVKYVLVWGTSARHYPQHCGLGHLLHDEDVVQVVKKKEREEGGRGRFKSHSNAPARISDREKKAPLKT
;
A
#
# COMPACT_ATOMS: atom_id res chain seq x y z
N MET A 1 -4.63 30.20 41.44
CA MET A 1 -4.38 28.78 41.74
C MET A 1 -5.42 27.99 40.96
N PHE A 2 -5.05 27.45 39.79
CA PHE A 2 -6.00 26.66 38.99
C PHE A 2 -6.37 25.39 39.77
N PRO A 3 -7.67 25.02 39.85
CA PRO A 3 -8.10 23.85 40.59
C PRO A 3 -7.42 22.59 40.01
N LYS A 4 -6.90 21.73 40.90
CA LYS A 4 -6.33 20.43 40.53
C LYS A 4 -7.39 19.67 39.71
N GLN A 5 -7.11 19.42 38.44
CA GLN A 5 -7.95 18.63 37.55
C GLN A 5 -8.03 17.20 38.10
N LEU A 6 -9.12 16.92 38.82
CA LEU A 6 -9.36 15.65 39.49
C LEU A 6 -9.51 14.53 38.43
N ASN A 7 -8.48 13.70 38.30
CA ASN A 7 -8.50 12.43 37.57
C ASN A 7 -8.94 12.46 36.10
N LEU A 8 -8.94 13.63 35.45
CA LEU A 8 -9.32 13.75 34.03
C LEU A 8 -8.38 12.92 33.14
N ASP A 9 -7.09 12.88 33.44
CA ASP A 9 -6.11 12.06 32.69
C ASP A 9 -6.47 10.57 32.74
N ARG A 10 -6.88 10.09 33.91
CA ARG A 10 -7.29 8.69 34.11
C ARG A 10 -8.59 8.40 33.37
N LEU A 11 -9.54 9.33 33.38
CA LEU A 11 -10.78 9.19 32.63
C LEU A 11 -10.50 9.13 31.12
N LEU A 12 -9.67 10.01 30.59
CA LEU A 12 -9.27 10.04 29.18
C LEU A 12 -8.56 8.74 28.77
N ALA A 13 -7.61 8.25 29.59
CA ALA A 13 -6.92 6.99 29.32
C ALA A 13 -7.88 5.80 29.31
N LYS A 14 -8.81 5.75 30.27
CA LYS A 14 -9.87 4.73 30.32
C LYS A 14 -10.77 4.79 29.09
N MET A 15 -11.21 5.98 28.69
CA MET A 15 -12.03 6.14 27.50
C MET A 15 -11.30 5.66 26.24
N TRP A 16 -10.00 5.96 26.10
CA TRP A 16 -9.19 5.48 24.99
C TRP A 16 -9.11 3.95 24.94
N GLU A 17 -8.83 3.32 26.08
CA GLU A 17 -8.76 1.86 26.22
C GLU A 17 -10.10 1.19 25.83
N GLU A 18 -11.22 1.70 26.34
CA GLU A 18 -12.55 1.14 26.09
C GLU A 18 -13.05 1.37 24.65
N MET A 19 -12.55 2.39 23.94
CA MET A 19 -12.91 2.61 22.54
C MET A 19 -12.29 1.57 21.59
N GLY A 20 -11.24 0.85 21.99
CA GLY A 20 -10.64 -0.21 21.18
C GLY A 20 -10.15 0.26 19.79
N LEU A 21 -9.64 1.49 19.70
CA LEU A 21 -9.18 2.09 18.45
C LEU A 21 -7.84 1.52 18.02
N VAL A 22 -7.68 1.37 16.70
CA VAL A 22 -6.46 0.87 16.05
C VAL A 22 -5.94 1.96 15.13
N ARG A 23 -4.78 2.55 15.49
CA ARG A 23 -4.10 3.57 14.68
C ARG A 23 -3.14 2.89 13.73
N VAL A 24 -3.29 3.14 12.43
CA VAL A 24 -2.42 2.59 11.40
C VAL A 24 -1.73 3.72 10.66
N TYR A 25 -0.41 3.67 10.61
CA TYR A 25 0.43 4.69 10.01
C TYR A 25 0.75 4.35 8.56
N THR A 26 0.63 5.35 7.68
CA THR A 26 0.91 5.14 6.26
C THR A 26 2.39 5.35 5.95
N LYS A 27 2.93 4.50 5.08
CA LYS A 27 4.30 4.62 4.59
C LYS A 27 4.33 4.58 3.06
N PRO A 28 4.44 5.73 2.38
CA PRO A 28 4.62 5.75 0.93
C PRO A 28 5.93 5.08 0.50
N GLN A 29 5.94 4.50 -0.70
CA GLN A 29 7.15 3.88 -1.25
C GLN A 29 8.25 4.94 -1.45
N GLY A 30 9.44 4.68 -0.89
CA GLY A 30 10.57 5.60 -0.96
C GLY A 30 10.53 6.74 0.05
N GLN A 31 9.49 6.83 0.88
CA GLN A 31 9.40 7.80 1.97
C GLN A 31 9.39 7.13 3.35
N GLN A 32 9.65 7.94 4.37
CA GLN A 32 9.49 7.54 5.77
C GLN A 32 8.00 7.44 6.12
N PRO A 33 7.64 6.66 7.15
CA PRO A 33 6.27 6.63 7.66
C PRO A 33 5.84 8.00 8.18
N ASP A 34 4.57 8.34 7.99
CA ASP A 34 3.95 9.50 8.62
C ASP A 34 3.32 9.08 9.95
N PHE A 35 3.80 9.64 11.05
CA PHE A 35 3.31 9.39 12.41
C PHE A 35 2.37 10.49 12.93
N THR A 36 2.10 11.51 12.12
CA THR A 36 1.28 12.66 12.51
C THR A 36 -0.21 12.44 12.24
N ASP A 37 -0.55 11.76 11.14
CA ASP A 37 -1.93 11.53 10.72
C ASP A 37 -2.20 10.02 10.50
N PRO A 38 -2.52 9.26 11.58
CA PRO A 38 -2.88 7.86 11.46
C PRO A 38 -4.29 7.66 10.90
N VAL A 39 -4.47 6.59 10.14
CA VAL A 39 -5.81 6.08 9.84
C VAL A 39 -6.31 5.35 11.08
N VAL A 40 -7.40 5.84 11.68
CA VAL A 40 -7.99 5.24 12.87
C VAL A 40 -9.11 4.27 12.47
N LEU A 41 -8.92 3.00 12.79
CA LEU A 41 -9.84 1.90 12.54
C LEU A 41 -10.45 1.43 13.87
N SER A 42 -11.61 0.78 13.78
CA SER A 42 -12.23 0.12 14.94
C SER A 42 -13.15 -1.01 14.49
N ALA A 43 -13.32 -2.00 15.35
CA ALA A 43 -14.11 -3.20 15.02
C ALA A 43 -15.58 -2.89 14.72
N ASP A 44 -16.15 -1.86 15.34
CA ASP A 44 -17.50 -1.37 15.13
C ASP A 44 -17.66 -0.50 13.86
N ARG A 45 -16.57 0.02 13.29
CA ARG A 45 -16.57 0.96 12.14
C ARG A 45 -16.02 0.33 10.86
N GLY A 46 -16.42 -0.91 10.62
CA GLY A 46 -16.06 -1.61 9.39
C GLY A 46 -14.78 -2.43 9.49
N GLY A 47 -14.24 -2.66 10.68
CA GLY A 47 -13.17 -3.63 10.90
C GLY A 47 -11.76 -3.06 10.87
N CYS A 48 -10.80 -3.93 11.17
CA CYS A 48 -9.37 -3.58 11.29
C CYS A 48 -8.52 -4.36 10.28
N THR A 49 -9.07 -4.78 9.15
CA THR A 49 -8.28 -5.48 8.12
C THR A 49 -7.54 -4.51 7.20
N VAL A 50 -6.56 -5.02 6.46
CA VAL A 50 -5.89 -4.26 5.40
C VAL A 50 -6.87 -3.78 4.32
N GLU A 51 -7.94 -4.52 4.04
CA GLU A 51 -9.01 -4.09 3.14
C GLU A 51 -9.74 -2.85 3.68
N ASP A 52 -10.11 -2.88 4.95
CA ASP A 52 -10.84 -1.80 5.63
C ASP A 52 -9.99 -0.53 5.69
N PHE A 53 -8.69 -0.69 5.98
CA PHE A 53 -7.70 0.36 5.90
C PHE A 53 -7.63 1.00 4.51
N CYS A 54 -7.56 0.18 3.45
CA CYS A 54 -7.54 0.69 2.08
C CYS A 54 -8.83 1.43 1.72
N ASN A 55 -9.99 0.94 2.19
CA ASN A 55 -11.30 1.57 1.98
C ASN A 55 -11.42 2.92 2.69
N HIS A 56 -10.81 3.09 3.87
CA HIS A 56 -10.73 4.36 4.59
C HIS A 56 -9.92 5.41 3.82
N ILE A 57 -8.81 5.01 3.18
CA ILE A 57 -8.02 5.92 2.34
C ILE A 57 -8.79 6.28 1.07
N HIS A 58 -9.22 5.27 0.29
CA HIS A 58 -10.00 5.49 -0.93
C HIS A 58 -10.66 4.19 -1.42
N ARG A 59 -11.96 4.22 -1.70
CA ARG A 59 -12.75 3.05 -2.15
C ARG A 59 -12.21 2.33 -3.40
N SER A 60 -11.51 3.03 -4.30
CA SER A 60 -10.93 2.38 -5.48
C SER A 60 -9.60 1.69 -5.21
N LEU A 61 -8.93 2.02 -4.10
CA LEU A 61 -7.55 1.59 -3.82
C LEU A 61 -7.45 0.06 -3.76
N VAL A 62 -8.45 -0.60 -3.16
CA VAL A 62 -8.52 -2.06 -3.00
C VAL A 62 -8.31 -2.80 -4.33
N LYS A 63 -8.85 -2.27 -5.43
CA LYS A 63 -8.75 -2.88 -6.78
C LYS A 63 -7.30 -2.89 -7.29
N ASP A 64 -6.57 -1.84 -6.96
CA ASP A 64 -5.22 -1.60 -7.43
C ASP A 64 -4.16 -2.23 -6.53
N VAL A 65 -4.51 -2.69 -5.32
CA VAL A 65 -3.55 -3.34 -4.41
C VAL A 65 -2.99 -4.62 -5.03
N LYS A 66 -1.67 -4.71 -5.10
CA LYS A 66 -0.94 -5.95 -5.44
C LYS A 66 -0.60 -6.75 -4.19
N TYR A 67 -0.04 -6.08 -3.19
CA TYR A 67 0.28 -6.61 -1.88
C TYR A 67 0.51 -5.45 -0.91
N VAL A 68 0.58 -5.77 0.37
CA VAL A 68 0.85 -4.80 1.43
C VAL A 68 2.05 -5.25 2.25
N LEU A 69 2.89 -4.30 2.66
CA LEU A 69 3.98 -4.54 3.59
C LEU A 69 3.58 -3.96 4.95
N VAL A 70 3.73 -4.77 6.00
CA VAL A 70 3.37 -4.38 7.36
C VAL A 70 4.61 -4.46 8.26
N TRP A 71 4.77 -3.43 9.09
CA TRP A 71 5.70 -3.40 10.23
C TRP A 71 4.88 -3.15 11.49
N GLY A 72 5.04 -3.98 12.51
CA GLY A 72 4.31 -3.83 13.78
C GLY A 72 3.84 -5.15 14.35
N THR A 73 3.08 -5.13 15.43
CA THR A 73 2.83 -6.35 16.22
C THR A 73 1.96 -7.37 15.50
N SER A 74 1.21 -6.98 14.46
CA SER A 74 0.39 -7.91 13.68
C SER A 74 1.20 -8.81 12.74
N ALA A 75 2.42 -8.41 12.39
CA ALA A 75 3.33 -9.15 11.53
C ALA A 75 4.37 -9.91 12.37
N ARG A 76 4.68 -11.15 11.98
CA ARG A 76 5.68 -11.98 12.68
C ARG A 76 7.12 -11.60 12.30
N HIS A 77 7.32 -11.08 11.09
CA HIS A 77 8.63 -10.64 10.58
C HIS A 77 8.52 -9.26 9.96
N TYR A 78 9.61 -8.48 9.94
CA TYR A 78 9.58 -7.09 9.50
C TYR A 78 10.47 -6.83 8.29
N PRO A 79 9.93 -6.30 7.17
CA PRO A 79 8.51 -6.25 6.82
C PRO A 79 7.93 -7.63 6.46
N GLN A 80 6.63 -7.82 6.72
CA GLN A 80 5.89 -8.99 6.22
C GLN A 80 5.03 -8.62 5.02
N HIS A 81 5.01 -9.49 4.00
CA HIS A 81 4.04 -9.42 2.92
C HIS A 81 2.69 -9.95 3.38
N CYS A 82 1.68 -9.09 3.32
CA CYS A 82 0.32 -9.38 3.73
C CYS A 82 -0.68 -9.17 2.59
N GLY A 83 -1.80 -9.90 2.66
CA GLY A 83 -2.96 -9.73 1.79
C GLY A 83 -4.01 -8.81 2.41
N LEU A 84 -5.13 -8.63 1.71
CA LEU A 84 -6.24 -7.76 2.13
C LEU A 84 -6.92 -8.22 3.44
N GLY A 85 -7.01 -9.53 3.67
CA GLY A 85 -7.62 -10.09 4.89
C GLY A 85 -6.71 -10.10 6.13
N HIS A 86 -5.52 -9.51 6.07
CA HIS A 86 -4.63 -9.42 7.22
C HIS A 86 -5.19 -8.45 8.27
N LEU A 87 -5.26 -8.88 9.53
CA LEU A 87 -5.71 -8.04 10.65
C LEU A 87 -4.58 -7.11 11.09
N LEU A 88 -4.88 -5.83 11.20
CA LEU A 88 -3.97 -4.80 11.67
C LEU A 88 -4.14 -4.57 13.17
N HIS A 89 -3.04 -4.27 13.83
CA HIS A 89 -2.98 -3.92 15.25
C HIS A 89 -2.64 -2.44 15.42
N ASP A 90 -2.88 -1.91 16.62
CA ASP A 90 -2.57 -0.52 16.95
C ASP A 90 -1.07 -0.26 16.75
N GLU A 91 -0.78 0.91 16.18
CA GLU A 91 0.55 1.40 15.81
C GLU A 91 1.26 0.64 14.67
N ASP A 92 0.55 -0.21 13.92
CA ASP A 92 1.11 -0.82 12.71
C ASP A 92 1.43 0.25 11.66
N VAL A 93 2.56 0.05 10.96
CA VAL A 93 2.95 0.83 9.78
C VAL A 93 2.66 0.01 8.53
N VAL A 94 1.99 0.64 7.56
CA VAL A 94 1.49 -0.02 6.36
C VAL A 94 1.97 0.68 5.10
N GLN A 95 2.57 -0.09 4.18
CA GLN A 95 2.91 0.35 2.84
C GLN A 95 2.09 -0.43 1.80
N VAL A 96 1.18 0.26 1.12
CA VAL A 96 0.38 -0.30 0.04
C VAL A 96 1.16 -0.27 -1.27
N VAL A 97 1.31 -1.42 -1.93
CA VAL A 97 1.95 -1.51 -3.24
C VAL A 97 0.91 -1.79 -4.32
N LYS A 98 0.81 -0.89 -5.30
CA LYS A 98 -0.14 -1.00 -6.40
C LYS A 98 0.33 -1.95 -7.50
N LYS A 99 -0.61 -2.56 -8.21
CA LYS A 99 -0.35 -3.32 -9.45
C LYS A 99 0.18 -2.35 -10.50
N LYS A 100 1.22 -2.77 -11.24
CA LYS A 100 1.65 -2.03 -12.43
C LYS A 100 0.72 -2.43 -13.56
N GLU A 101 0.01 -1.46 -14.14
CA GLU A 101 -0.65 -1.68 -15.42
C GLU A 101 0.44 -1.94 -16.46
N ARG A 102 0.39 -3.12 -17.08
CA ARG A 102 1.15 -3.34 -18.31
C ARG A 102 0.32 -2.70 -19.41
N GLU A 103 0.64 -1.46 -19.77
CA GLU A 103 0.21 -0.96 -21.06
C GLU A 103 0.70 -1.94 -22.12
N GLU A 104 -0.22 -2.52 -22.90
CA GLU A 104 0.12 -3.38 -24.04
C GLU A 104 1.00 -2.64 -25.08
N GLY A 105 1.12 -1.30 -24.96
CA GLY A 105 1.95 -0.42 -25.78
C GLY A 105 3.25 0.12 -25.15
N GLY A 106 3.80 -0.48 -24.10
CA GLY A 106 5.05 0.00 -23.50
C GLY A 106 6.26 0.00 -24.45
N ARG A 107 6.82 1.18 -24.74
CA ARG A 107 8.08 1.44 -25.48
C ARG A 107 9.29 0.80 -24.79
N GLY A 108 9.46 -0.50 -24.95
CA GLY A 108 10.70 -1.22 -24.62
C GLY A 108 11.53 -1.45 -25.87
N ARG A 109 12.83 -1.14 -25.83
CA ARG A 109 13.80 -1.33 -26.94
C ARG A 109 13.96 -2.78 -27.43
N PHE A 110 13.40 -3.75 -26.70
CA PHE A 110 13.61 -5.18 -26.93
C PHE A 110 12.30 -5.98 -27.00
N LYS A 111 11.34 -5.55 -27.84
CA LYS A 111 10.22 -6.42 -28.24
C LYS A 111 10.22 -6.62 -29.76
N SER A 112 10.87 -7.68 -30.21
CA SER A 112 10.52 -8.34 -31.47
C SER A 112 10.42 -9.83 -31.19
N HIS A 113 9.24 -10.28 -30.78
CA HIS A 113 8.88 -11.69 -30.86
C HIS A 113 7.75 -11.84 -31.85
N SER A 114 8.07 -11.69 -33.14
CA SER A 114 7.30 -12.36 -34.18
C SER A 114 7.73 -13.83 -34.20
N ASN A 115 6.84 -14.75 -33.88
CA ASN A 115 7.05 -16.19 -34.10
C ASN A 115 6.89 -16.59 -35.58
N ALA A 116 6.67 -15.64 -36.48
CA ALA A 116 6.68 -15.88 -37.91
C ALA A 116 8.13 -15.93 -38.43
N PRO A 117 8.52 -16.95 -39.22
CA PRO A 117 9.81 -16.93 -39.89
C PRO A 117 9.85 -15.72 -40.84
N ALA A 118 10.90 -14.91 -40.73
CA ALA A 118 11.11 -13.78 -41.64
C ALA A 118 11.17 -14.30 -43.08
N ARG A 119 10.23 -13.89 -43.94
CA ARG A 119 10.26 -14.26 -45.36
C ARG A 119 11.36 -13.47 -46.05
N ILE A 120 12.18 -14.18 -46.82
CA ILE A 120 13.31 -13.59 -47.57
C ILE A 120 12.82 -12.51 -48.57
N SER A 121 11.56 -12.61 -49.01
CA SER A 121 10.87 -11.62 -49.85
C SER A 121 10.75 -10.23 -49.22
N ASP A 122 10.71 -10.15 -47.89
CA ASP A 122 10.37 -8.92 -47.17
C ASP A 122 11.62 -8.10 -46.81
N ARG A 123 12.80 -8.54 -47.28
CA ARG A 123 14.09 -7.91 -47.00
C ARG A 123 14.31 -6.71 -47.92
N GLU A 124 13.99 -5.52 -47.43
CA GLU A 124 14.41 -4.28 -48.09
C GLU A 124 15.94 -4.14 -48.04
N LYS A 125 16.57 -3.94 -49.21
CA LYS A 125 18.02 -3.69 -49.30
C LYS A 125 18.31 -2.28 -48.79
N LYS A 126 19.08 -2.15 -47.71
CA LYS A 126 19.56 -0.84 -47.24
C LYS A 126 20.38 -0.17 -48.33
N ALA A 127 20.17 1.14 -48.50
CA ALA A 127 20.93 1.94 -49.46
C ALA A 127 22.45 1.89 -49.12
N PRO A 128 23.32 1.88 -50.14
CA PRO A 128 24.76 1.89 -49.92
C PRO A 128 25.16 3.17 -49.16
N LEU A 129 26.07 3.00 -48.20
CA LEU A 129 26.68 4.10 -47.47
C LEU A 129 27.38 5.01 -48.48
N LYS A 130 27.04 6.30 -48.47
CA LYS A 130 27.77 7.31 -49.26
C LYS A 130 29.17 7.44 -48.66
N THR A 131 30.16 7.34 -49.54
CA THR A 131 31.59 7.49 -49.24
C THR A 131 31.95 8.95 -49.01
#